data_AF-A0A8S9FU48-F1
#
_entry.id   AF-A0A8S9FU48-F1
#
_cell.length_a   1.000
_cell.length_b   1.000
_cell.length_c   1.000
_cell.angle_alpha   90.00
_cell.angle_beta   90.00
_cell.angle_gamma   90.00
#
_symmetry.space_group_name_H-M   'P 1'
#
loop_
_entity.id
_entity.type
_entity.pdbx_description
1 polymer ?
#
loop_
_entity_poly.entity_id
_entity_poly.type
_entity_poly.pdbx_seq_one_letter_code
_entity_poly.pdbx_strand_id
1 'polypeptide(L)'
;MQRGAEAVHGSNPNVLVILSGLDFDADLTFLKDRPLNLSFKKKLVLELHWYAFTNGTGQWKSHNVNDFCSQIFTKEHRTGGFLLDQGFPLFLSEFGTDQRGGDFEGNRYMSCMLAWAAEKDIDWAVWALTGVYYFREGKRGIVEAYGMLDANWHHVHNHTYLQRLSVIQPPHKGPGIKHNHHKKIFHPLTGLCLVRKSPCYESELTLGPCTKDEPWSYSHGDRLEIKGGHKSCVEGETSVGRSVKLGKKCTKIKRISATKMHLSFKNNDAEMVPEFAKLGAYFSFSGFLMSMSEKKAKKMLKAVPSDRILLETDSPDALPKSESGTLYFVEGDPSLSEEGNSSQDLESNASSSGGSMKLPKETLNHPANIHTVLGYVARLLDMKNEELAELSYTNAVRLFSYSGSKLLLERGAADVSGNTQNHSTTHES
;
A
#
# COMPACT_ATOMS: atom_id res chain seq x y z
N MET A 1 -0.08 36.81 19.38
CA MET A 1 0.86 35.76 19.84
C MET A 1 2.00 36.32 20.70
N GLN A 2 2.95 37.12 20.18
CA GLN A 2 4.10 37.63 20.98
C GLN A 2 3.71 38.32 22.30
N ARG A 3 2.78 39.29 22.28
CA ARG A 3 2.30 39.95 23.50
C ARG A 3 1.74 38.98 24.55
N GLY A 4 1.07 37.91 24.11
CA GLY A 4 0.57 36.85 24.99
C GLY A 4 1.71 36.02 25.59
N ALA A 5 2.68 35.65 24.76
CA ALA A 5 3.88 34.95 25.22
C ALA A 5 4.67 35.76 26.28
N GLU A 6 4.84 37.07 26.07
CA GLU A 6 5.46 37.97 27.05
C GLU A 6 4.64 38.10 28.33
N ALA A 7 3.31 38.18 28.22
CA ALA A 7 2.44 38.26 29.40
C ALA A 7 2.50 36.99 30.26
N VAL A 8 2.52 35.80 29.63
CA VAL A 8 2.70 34.53 30.34
C VAL A 8 4.08 34.48 31.01
N HIS A 9 5.13 34.89 30.28
CA HIS A 9 6.48 34.92 30.84
C HIS A 9 6.62 35.89 32.03
N GLY A 10 6.05 37.10 31.91
CA GLY A 10 6.05 38.10 32.97
C GLY A 10 5.26 37.66 34.20
N SER A 11 4.18 36.88 34.01
CA SER A 11 3.39 36.33 35.11
C SER A 11 4.11 35.18 35.83
N ASN A 12 4.78 34.30 35.09
CA ASN A 12 5.60 33.24 35.66
C ASN A 12 6.83 32.94 34.77
N PRO A 13 8.05 33.27 35.21
CA PRO A 13 9.23 33.04 34.38
C PRO A 13 9.59 31.57 34.22
N ASN A 14 9.14 30.69 35.11
CA ASN A 14 9.54 29.29 35.20
C ASN A 14 8.69 28.34 34.35
N VAL A 15 7.62 28.81 33.69
CA VAL A 15 6.80 27.98 32.81
C VAL A 15 7.27 28.02 31.36
N LEU A 16 7.06 26.90 30.66
CA LEU A 16 7.08 26.86 29.20
C LEU A 16 5.95 27.72 28.64
N VAL A 17 6.19 28.31 27.47
CA VAL A 17 5.20 29.08 26.72
C VAL A 17 4.91 28.30 25.45
N ILE A 18 3.69 27.74 25.37
CA ILE A 18 3.19 27.04 24.19
C ILE A 18 2.49 28.07 23.30
N LEU A 19 2.87 28.12 22.02
CA LEU A 19 2.31 29.05 21.04
C LEU A 19 1.69 28.26 19.90
N SER A 20 0.38 28.36 19.84
CA SER A 20 -0.49 27.67 18.89
C SER A 20 -0.44 28.29 17.49
N GLY A 21 -0.77 27.47 16.48
CA GLY A 21 -0.80 27.89 15.08
C GLY A 21 -1.98 28.80 14.73
N LEU A 22 -2.13 29.05 13.43
CA LEU A 22 -3.35 29.59 12.84
C LEU A 22 -4.22 28.45 12.31
N ASP A 23 -5.46 28.75 11.92
CA ASP A 23 -6.38 27.80 11.31
C ASP A 23 -6.63 26.55 12.18
N PHE A 24 -7.16 26.78 13.40
CA PHE A 24 -7.33 25.73 14.42
C PHE A 24 -6.01 25.00 14.68
N ASP A 25 -4.95 25.78 14.86
CA ASP A 25 -3.59 25.32 15.13
C ASP A 25 -2.99 24.39 14.07
N ALA A 26 -3.48 24.41 12.84
CA ALA A 26 -2.94 23.59 11.75
C ALA A 26 -1.81 24.26 10.95
N ASP A 27 -1.57 25.57 11.15
CA ASP A 27 -0.64 26.35 10.31
C ASP A 27 0.34 27.25 11.11
N LEU A 28 1.63 26.93 11.03
CA LEU A 28 2.75 27.71 11.57
C LEU A 28 3.62 28.36 10.47
N THR A 29 3.17 28.39 9.21
CA THR A 29 3.95 28.92 8.07
C THR A 29 4.35 30.38 8.24
N PHE A 30 3.54 31.17 8.95
CA PHE A 30 3.82 32.59 9.20
C PHE A 30 5.17 32.82 9.93
N LEU A 31 5.69 31.81 10.64
CA LEU A 31 6.98 31.88 11.33
C LEU A 31 8.18 31.85 10.37
N LYS A 32 7.98 31.48 9.09
CA LYS A 32 9.05 31.54 8.07
C LYS A 32 9.44 32.97 7.75
N ASP A 33 8.44 33.83 7.58
CA ASP A 33 8.64 35.22 7.16
C ASP A 33 8.67 36.18 8.36
N ARG A 34 8.07 35.79 9.49
CA ARG A 34 7.92 36.63 10.69
C ARG A 34 8.38 35.87 11.94
N PRO A 35 9.69 35.78 12.19
CA PRO A 35 10.21 35.14 13.39
C PRO A 35 9.76 35.87 14.66
N LEU A 36 9.57 35.11 15.73
CA LEU A 36 9.16 35.66 17.02
C LEU A 36 10.32 36.40 17.69
N ASN A 37 10.13 37.70 17.94
CA ASN A 37 11.02 38.48 18.80
C ASN A 37 10.49 38.43 20.24
N LEU A 38 11.12 37.63 21.09
CA LEU A 38 10.75 37.42 22.49
C LEU A 38 11.92 37.75 23.41
N SER A 39 11.61 38.33 24.57
CA SER A 39 12.55 38.72 25.63
C SER A 39 13.25 37.51 26.26
N PHE A 40 12.60 36.34 26.22
CA PHE A 40 13.10 35.09 26.79
C PHE A 40 13.60 34.10 25.74
N LYS A 41 14.39 33.11 26.18
CA LYS A 41 14.93 32.02 25.36
C LYS A 41 14.73 30.67 26.07
N LYS A 42 14.82 29.57 25.32
CA LYS A 42 14.84 28.18 25.84
C LYS A 42 13.58 27.72 26.61
N LYS A 43 12.42 28.34 26.36
CA LYS A 43 11.13 27.94 26.96
C LYS A 43 9.94 28.03 26.00
N LEU A 44 10.20 28.24 24.71
CA LEU A 44 9.15 28.31 23.68
C LEU A 44 8.91 26.90 23.12
N VAL A 45 7.64 26.50 23.06
CA VAL A 45 7.15 25.31 22.38
C VAL A 45 6.12 25.75 21.35
N LEU A 46 6.15 25.15 20.17
CA LEU A 46 5.19 25.45 19.11
C LEU A 46 4.17 24.32 19.02
N GLU A 47 2.90 24.68 18.83
CA GLU A 47 1.78 23.75 18.90
C GLU A 47 1.13 23.56 17.53
N LEU A 48 0.79 22.31 17.22
CA LEU A 48 0.02 21.93 16.06
C LEU A 48 -1.14 21.01 16.42
N HIS A 49 -2.24 21.15 15.71
CA HIS A 49 -3.32 20.16 15.65
C HIS A 49 -3.28 19.44 14.31
N TRP A 50 -3.64 18.16 14.31
CA TRP A 50 -3.80 17.41 13.08
C TRP A 50 -4.94 16.41 13.21
N TYR A 51 -5.92 16.51 12.32
CA TYR A 51 -7.07 15.61 12.24
C TYR A 51 -7.28 15.11 10.81
N ALA A 52 -8.07 14.04 10.66
CA ALA A 52 -8.40 13.50 9.35
C ALA A 52 -9.03 14.55 8.40
N PHE A 53 -9.81 15.49 8.95
CA PHE A 53 -10.49 16.54 8.19
C PHE A 53 -9.64 17.80 7.95
N THR A 54 -8.44 17.93 8.54
CA THR A 54 -7.56 19.11 8.39
C THR A 54 -7.20 19.41 6.92
N ASN A 55 -7.32 18.43 6.02
CA ASN A 55 -7.03 18.61 4.60
C ASN A 55 -8.27 18.45 3.70
N GLY A 56 -9.45 18.57 4.29
CA GLY A 56 -10.74 18.37 3.64
C GLY A 56 -11.34 17.01 3.95
N THR A 57 -12.65 16.99 4.18
CA THR A 57 -13.44 15.77 4.39
C THR A 57 -13.43 14.91 3.12
N GLY A 58 -13.38 13.58 3.25
CA GLY A 58 -13.43 12.67 2.10
C GLY A 58 -12.08 12.31 1.51
N GLN A 59 -11.02 13.07 1.79
CA GLN A 59 -9.73 12.91 1.08
C GLN A 59 -9.06 11.58 1.36
N TRP A 60 -9.09 11.13 2.62
CA TRP A 60 -8.56 9.83 3.04
C TRP A 60 -9.33 8.66 2.44
N LYS A 61 -10.58 8.88 2.00
CA LYS A 61 -11.41 7.87 1.35
C LYS A 61 -11.18 7.84 -0.16
N SER A 62 -11.10 9.00 -0.81
CA SER A 62 -11.04 9.12 -2.27
C SER A 62 -9.67 8.83 -2.88
N HIS A 63 -8.60 8.83 -2.08
CA HIS A 63 -7.24 8.61 -2.57
C HIS A 63 -6.61 7.31 -2.10
N ASN A 64 -5.57 6.87 -2.81
CA ASN A 64 -4.66 5.85 -2.30
C ASN A 64 -3.98 6.37 -1.02
N VAL A 65 -4.12 5.62 0.08
CA VAL A 65 -3.63 6.05 1.40
C VAL A 65 -2.12 6.32 1.42
N ASN A 66 -1.32 5.61 0.64
CA ASN A 66 0.14 5.77 0.66
C ASN A 66 0.59 7.01 -0.09
N ASP A 67 0.01 7.24 -1.27
CA ASP A 67 0.34 8.40 -2.09
C ASP A 67 -0.15 9.67 -1.40
N PHE A 68 -1.37 9.62 -0.85
CA PHE A 68 -1.91 10.72 -0.08
C PHE A 68 -1.10 10.98 1.19
N CYS A 69 -0.75 9.95 1.97
CA CYS A 69 0.11 10.11 3.14
C CYS A 69 1.47 10.74 2.80
N SER A 70 2.07 10.36 1.66
CA SER A 70 3.32 10.99 1.19
C SER A 70 3.14 12.48 0.88
N GLN A 71 2.02 12.87 0.26
CA GLN A 71 1.71 14.28 0.01
C GLN A 71 1.47 15.04 1.33
N ILE A 72 0.77 14.41 2.27
CA ILE A 72 0.51 15.00 3.58
C ILE A 72 1.81 15.18 4.38
N PHE A 73 2.77 14.25 4.33
CA PHE A 73 4.08 14.46 4.96
C PHE A 73 4.79 15.72 4.43
N THR A 74 4.74 15.95 3.12
CA THR A 74 5.29 17.17 2.52
C THR A 74 4.54 18.41 3.00
N LYS A 75 3.20 18.34 3.10
CA LYS A 75 2.37 19.43 3.61
C LYS A 75 2.67 19.72 5.08
N GLU A 76 2.66 18.72 5.95
CA GLU A 76 2.92 18.86 7.39
C GLU A 76 4.33 19.40 7.67
N HIS A 77 5.33 18.94 6.92
CA HIS A 77 6.66 19.55 6.98
C HIS A 77 6.61 21.04 6.60
N ARG A 78 5.85 21.42 5.57
CA ARG A 78 5.71 22.82 5.16
C ARG A 78 4.95 23.65 6.20
N THR A 79 3.90 23.13 6.82
CA THR A 79 2.99 23.88 7.70
C THR A 79 3.53 24.07 9.11
N GLY A 80 4.27 23.10 9.65
CA GLY A 80 4.95 23.30 10.93
C GLY A 80 6.12 22.35 11.22
N GLY A 81 6.19 21.20 10.56
CA GLY A 81 7.30 20.25 10.77
C GLY A 81 8.70 20.81 10.44
N PHE A 82 8.82 21.87 9.63
CA PHE A 82 10.09 22.57 9.36
C PHE A 82 10.73 23.16 10.63
N LEU A 83 9.95 23.42 11.67
CA LEU A 83 10.43 23.99 12.94
C LEU A 83 11.29 22.99 13.73
N LEU A 84 11.04 21.70 13.55
CA LEU A 84 11.88 20.64 14.12
C LEU A 84 13.31 20.71 13.56
N ASP A 85 13.46 21.00 12.28
CA ASP A 85 14.78 21.14 11.63
C ASP A 85 15.51 22.42 12.10
N GLN A 86 14.76 23.40 12.63
CA GLN A 86 15.30 24.60 13.28
C GLN A 86 15.58 24.40 14.78
N GLY A 87 15.30 23.21 15.32
CA GLY A 87 15.54 22.86 16.72
C GLY A 87 14.48 23.37 17.71
N PHE A 88 13.31 23.81 17.23
CA PHE A 88 12.19 24.13 18.12
C PHE A 88 11.46 22.85 18.55
N PRO A 89 11.06 22.73 19.83
CA PRO A 89 10.10 21.73 20.24
C PRO A 89 8.75 21.97 19.55
N LEU A 90 8.21 20.92 18.94
CA LEU A 90 6.91 20.92 18.29
C LEU A 90 6.00 19.92 19.00
N PHE A 91 4.88 20.41 19.49
CA PHE A 91 3.91 19.66 20.28
C PHE A 91 2.64 19.43 19.45
N LEU A 92 2.36 18.17 19.12
CA LEU A 92 1.09 17.78 18.51
C LEU A 92 0.04 17.68 19.62
N SER A 93 -0.51 18.83 20.02
CA SER A 93 -1.35 18.94 21.21
C SER A 93 -2.74 18.36 21.03
N GLU A 94 -3.21 18.24 19.79
CA GLU A 94 -4.47 17.60 19.48
C GLU A 94 -4.42 16.77 18.20
N PHE A 95 -4.92 15.56 18.33
CA PHE A 95 -5.29 14.65 17.25
C PHE A 95 -6.30 13.64 17.78
N GLY A 96 -7.06 13.01 16.88
CA GLY A 96 -7.96 11.94 17.26
C GLY A 96 -8.77 11.39 16.09
N THR A 97 -9.48 10.30 16.36
CA THR A 97 -10.45 9.69 15.44
C THR A 97 -11.70 9.31 16.22
N ASP A 98 -12.81 9.12 15.52
CA ASP A 98 -14.02 8.61 16.16
C ASP A 98 -13.80 7.15 16.62
N GLN A 99 -13.95 6.94 17.92
CA GLN A 99 -13.65 5.68 18.60
C GLN A 99 -14.85 4.73 18.68
N ARG A 100 -16.06 5.18 18.26
CA ARG A 100 -17.31 4.39 18.30
C ARG A 100 -17.36 3.26 17.27
N GLY A 101 -16.42 3.26 16.31
CA GLY A 101 -16.31 2.29 15.23
C GLY A 101 -16.86 2.81 13.90
N GLY A 102 -16.37 2.23 12.79
CA GLY A 102 -16.79 2.60 11.44
C GLY A 102 -16.12 3.86 10.84
N ASP A 103 -15.21 4.51 11.58
CA ASP A 103 -14.46 5.67 11.09
C ASP A 103 -13.37 5.27 10.08
N PHE A 104 -13.76 5.09 8.83
CA PHE A 104 -12.86 4.67 7.76
C PHE A 104 -11.76 5.69 7.48
N GLU A 105 -12.10 6.98 7.47
CA GLU A 105 -11.15 8.06 7.17
C GLU A 105 -10.18 8.26 8.31
N GLY A 106 -10.68 8.35 9.55
CA GLY A 106 -9.85 8.42 10.74
C GLY A 106 -8.89 7.24 10.84
N ASN A 107 -9.34 6.02 10.53
CA ASN A 107 -8.46 4.85 10.57
C ASN A 107 -7.27 4.95 9.59
N ARG A 108 -7.51 5.43 8.36
CA ARG A 108 -6.45 5.64 7.35
C ARG A 108 -5.52 6.79 7.73
N TYR A 109 -6.09 7.92 8.15
CA TYR A 109 -5.37 9.08 8.68
C TYR A 109 -4.43 8.68 9.83
N MET A 110 -4.95 7.95 10.81
CA MET A 110 -4.24 7.62 12.04
C MET A 110 -3.00 6.75 11.78
N SER A 111 -3.04 5.87 10.78
CA SER A 111 -1.86 5.11 10.37
C SER A 111 -0.77 6.01 9.77
N CYS A 112 -1.15 7.05 9.03
CA CYS A 112 -0.21 8.02 8.47
C CYS A 112 0.38 8.94 9.56
N MET A 113 -0.48 9.51 10.41
CA MET A 113 -0.05 10.41 11.47
C MET A 113 0.88 9.72 12.47
N LEU A 114 0.54 8.50 12.93
CA LEU A 114 1.41 7.74 13.83
C LEU A 114 2.78 7.45 13.23
N ALA A 115 2.84 7.19 11.92
CA ALA A 115 4.10 6.96 11.23
C ALA A 115 4.97 8.23 11.23
N TRP A 116 4.37 9.38 10.96
CA TRP A 116 5.04 10.67 10.99
C TRP A 116 5.52 11.04 12.39
N ALA A 117 4.64 10.91 13.39
CA ALA A 117 4.94 11.21 14.78
C ALA A 117 6.06 10.31 15.32
N ALA A 118 6.09 9.02 14.96
CA ALA A 118 7.17 8.11 15.32
C ALA A 118 8.50 8.44 14.61
N GLU A 119 8.46 8.87 13.34
CA GLU A 119 9.68 9.25 12.61
C GLU A 119 10.28 10.56 13.11
N LYS A 120 9.42 11.52 13.43
CA LYS A 120 9.84 12.84 13.91
C LYS A 120 10.16 12.85 15.41
N ASP A 121 9.60 11.90 16.15
CA ASP A 121 9.73 11.79 17.61
C ASP A 121 9.25 13.07 18.28
N ILE A 122 7.98 13.39 18.01
CA ILE A 122 7.30 14.59 18.52
C ILE A 122 6.59 14.29 19.82
N ASP A 123 6.52 15.29 20.69
CA ASP A 123 5.65 15.25 21.86
C ASP A 123 4.18 15.41 21.43
N TRP A 124 3.26 14.76 22.13
CA TRP A 124 1.88 14.66 21.68
C TRP A 124 0.86 14.61 22.83
N ALA A 125 -0.36 15.07 22.55
CA ALA A 125 -1.54 14.87 23.39
C ALA A 125 -2.74 14.49 22.52
N VAL A 126 -3.46 13.46 22.96
CA VAL A 126 -4.64 12.96 22.24
C VAL A 126 -5.88 13.71 22.70
N TRP A 127 -6.70 14.17 21.76
CA TRP A 127 -8.00 14.73 22.04
C TRP A 127 -9.03 13.60 22.12
N ALA A 128 -9.66 13.34 23.26
CA ALA A 128 -9.46 13.91 24.60
C ALA A 128 -9.68 12.81 25.65
N LEU A 129 -9.37 13.07 26.93
CA LEU A 129 -9.66 12.09 28.00
C LEU A 129 -11.17 11.87 28.20
N THR A 130 -12.00 12.87 27.89
CA THR A 130 -13.44 12.94 28.16
C THR A 130 -14.22 11.73 27.65
N GLY A 131 -15.11 11.15 28.47
CA GLY A 131 -16.05 10.11 28.01
C GLY A 131 -17.42 10.66 27.60
N VAL A 132 -17.97 11.60 28.37
CA VAL A 132 -19.28 12.22 28.12
C VAL A 132 -19.28 13.70 28.48
N TYR A 133 -19.95 14.51 27.67
CA TYR A 133 -20.23 15.91 28.00
C TYR A 133 -21.46 16.03 28.89
N TYR A 134 -21.34 16.81 29.96
CA TYR A 134 -22.49 17.22 30.75
C TYR A 134 -23.57 17.89 29.87
N PHE A 135 -23.15 18.77 28.97
CA PHE A 135 -24.01 19.45 28.00
C PHE A 135 -23.23 19.79 26.72
N ARG A 136 -23.75 19.44 25.54
CA ARG A 136 -23.20 19.80 24.23
C ARG A 136 -24.34 19.93 23.23
N GLU A 137 -24.33 21.00 22.44
CA GLU A 137 -25.31 21.24 21.36
C GLU A 137 -26.77 21.07 21.79
N GLY A 138 -27.13 21.59 22.97
CA GLY A 138 -28.51 21.53 23.48
C GLY A 138 -28.89 20.22 24.19
N LYS A 139 -28.00 19.22 24.23
CA LYS A 139 -28.29 17.90 24.79
C LYS A 139 -27.37 17.59 25.98
N ARG A 140 -27.92 16.93 27.00
CA ARG A 140 -27.16 16.44 28.16
C ARG A 140 -26.64 15.03 27.88
N GLY A 141 -25.49 14.69 28.46
CA GLY A 141 -24.98 13.32 28.42
C GLY A 141 -24.53 12.85 27.03
N ILE A 142 -24.00 13.75 26.20
CA ILE A 142 -23.50 13.39 24.86
C ILE A 142 -22.13 12.73 24.97
N VAL A 143 -22.03 11.48 24.53
CA VAL A 143 -20.76 10.74 24.47
C VAL A 143 -19.77 11.49 23.57
N GLU A 144 -18.54 11.68 24.05
CA GLU A 144 -17.45 12.20 23.22
C GLU A 144 -16.95 11.07 22.32
N ALA A 145 -17.28 11.15 21.03
CA ALA A 145 -16.92 10.16 20.03
C ALA A 145 -15.40 9.97 19.89
N TYR A 146 -14.62 11.03 20.09
CA TYR A 146 -13.16 11.04 20.03
C TYR A 146 -12.53 10.74 21.41
N GLY A 147 -13.36 10.58 22.43
CA GLY A 147 -12.96 10.43 23.83
C GLY A 147 -12.26 9.12 24.13
N MET A 148 -11.18 9.18 24.93
CA MET A 148 -10.41 8.01 25.35
C MET A 148 -11.13 7.14 26.38
N LEU A 149 -12.10 7.69 27.12
CA LEU A 149 -12.88 6.98 28.13
C LEU A 149 -14.28 6.64 27.62
N ASP A 150 -14.84 5.55 28.14
CA ASP A 150 -16.24 5.20 27.91
C ASP A 150 -17.20 6.20 28.61
N ALA A 151 -18.49 6.11 28.30
CA ALA A 151 -19.51 6.99 28.87
C ALA A 151 -19.60 6.93 30.41
N ASN A 152 -19.10 5.86 31.03
CA ASN A 152 -19.08 5.66 32.48
C ASN A 152 -17.79 6.17 33.13
N TRP A 153 -16.81 6.64 32.35
CA TRP A 153 -15.48 7.05 32.82
C TRP A 153 -14.70 5.94 33.52
N HIS A 154 -15.02 4.66 33.26
CA HIS A 154 -14.41 3.51 33.95
C HIS A 154 -13.41 2.76 33.09
N HIS A 155 -13.64 2.68 31.78
CA HIS A 155 -12.77 1.95 30.87
C HIS A 155 -12.36 2.80 29.68
N VAL A 156 -11.38 2.27 28.94
CA VAL A 156 -10.94 2.82 27.66
C VAL A 156 -12.07 2.61 26.65
N HIS A 157 -12.42 3.66 25.91
CA HIS A 157 -13.47 3.61 24.89
C HIS A 157 -13.13 2.59 23.80
N ASN A 158 -11.89 2.61 23.30
CA ASN A 158 -11.43 1.71 22.25
C ASN A 158 -10.01 1.19 22.50
N HIS A 159 -9.89 -0.08 22.89
CA HIS A 159 -8.61 -0.72 23.18
C HIS A 159 -7.68 -0.82 21.97
N THR A 160 -8.22 -0.99 20.76
CA THR A 160 -7.41 -1.03 19.53
C THR A 160 -6.82 0.35 19.24
N TYR A 161 -7.59 1.42 19.43
CA TYR A 161 -7.09 2.79 19.31
C TYR A 161 -5.96 3.06 20.31
N LEU A 162 -6.16 2.71 21.58
CA LEU A 162 -5.13 2.85 22.62
C LEU A 162 -3.86 2.05 22.27
N GLN A 163 -4.00 0.80 21.77
CA GLN A 163 -2.85 -0.01 21.37
C GLN A 163 -2.07 0.65 20.21
N ARG A 164 -2.76 1.29 19.27
CA ARG A 164 -2.12 1.99 18.15
C ARG A 164 -1.20 3.13 18.61
N LEU A 165 -1.55 3.82 19.70
CA LEU A 165 -0.70 4.88 20.29
C LEU A 165 0.63 4.36 20.82
N SER A 166 0.76 3.06 21.11
CA SER A 166 1.99 2.49 21.67
C SER A 166 3.23 2.63 20.78
N VAL A 167 3.06 2.89 19.48
CA VAL A 167 4.18 3.10 18.55
C VAL A 167 4.92 4.43 18.80
N ILE A 168 4.22 5.45 19.32
CA ILE A 168 4.75 6.79 19.63
C ILE A 168 4.97 7.04 21.13
N GLN A 169 4.77 6.01 21.96
CA GLN A 169 5.01 6.10 23.41
C GLN A 169 6.50 6.15 23.79
N PRO A 170 7.39 5.32 23.20
CA PRO A 170 8.79 5.31 23.60
C PRO A 170 9.52 6.49 22.94
N PRO A 171 10.03 7.47 23.72
CA PRO A 171 10.79 8.58 23.15
C PRO A 171 12.14 8.10 22.59
N HIS A 172 12.58 8.67 21.47
CA HIS A 172 13.86 8.32 20.83
C HIS A 172 14.95 9.39 20.99
N LYS A 173 14.55 10.59 21.42
CA LYS A 173 15.37 11.77 21.64
C LYS A 173 14.92 12.46 22.93
N GLY A 174 15.85 13.17 23.56
CA GLY A 174 15.58 13.96 24.76
C GLY A 174 16.58 13.68 25.88
N PRO A 175 16.48 14.44 26.98
CA PRO A 175 17.40 14.30 28.12
C PRO A 175 17.39 12.88 28.69
N GLY A 176 18.57 12.29 28.87
CA GLY A 176 18.73 10.97 29.48
C GLY A 176 18.50 9.77 28.53
N ILE A 177 18.11 10.01 27.28
CA ILE A 177 17.90 8.94 26.29
C ILE A 177 19.18 8.73 25.50
N LYS A 178 19.69 7.50 25.50
CA LYS A 178 20.78 7.12 24.60
C LYS A 178 20.25 7.07 23.18
N HIS A 179 20.76 7.93 22.31
CA HIS A 179 20.36 7.95 20.91
C HIS A 179 20.73 6.64 20.23
N ASN A 180 19.72 5.79 20.05
CA ASN A 180 19.86 4.59 19.25
C ASN A 180 19.37 4.90 17.83
N HIS A 181 20.32 5.12 16.91
CA HIS A 181 20.02 5.46 15.51
C HIS A 181 19.56 4.25 14.68
N HIS A 182 18.78 3.33 15.25
CA HIS A 182 18.20 2.22 14.51
C HIS A 182 16.79 2.55 14.02
N LYS A 183 16.32 1.74 13.08
CA LYS A 183 14.97 1.84 12.51
C LYS A 183 14.03 0.93 13.29
N LYS A 184 12.78 1.33 13.44
CA LYS A 184 11.70 0.45 13.91
C LYS A 184 10.90 -0.04 12.71
N ILE A 185 10.43 -1.28 12.79
CA ILE A 185 9.48 -1.83 11.82
C ILE A 185 8.18 -2.02 12.58
N PHE A 186 7.19 -1.18 12.32
CA PHE A 186 5.90 -1.25 13.00
C PHE A 186 4.76 -1.61 12.04
N HIS A 187 3.70 -2.16 12.59
CA HIS A 187 2.50 -2.56 11.89
C HIS A 187 1.40 -1.50 12.13
N PRO A 188 1.04 -0.70 11.11
CA PRO A 188 0.29 0.55 11.31
C PRO A 188 -1.16 0.36 11.80
N LEU A 189 -1.75 -0.83 11.62
CA LEU A 189 -3.10 -1.12 12.09
C LEU A 189 -3.13 -1.61 13.54
N THR A 190 -2.03 -2.16 14.04
CA THR A 190 -1.98 -2.69 15.43
C THR A 190 -1.17 -1.80 16.37
N GLY A 191 -0.30 -0.92 15.85
CA GLY A 191 0.65 -0.15 16.67
C GLY A 191 1.82 -0.96 17.22
N LEU A 192 1.91 -2.24 16.88
CA LEU A 192 2.96 -3.14 17.37
C LEU A 192 4.17 -3.11 16.43
N CYS A 193 5.33 -3.48 16.96
CA CYS A 193 6.58 -3.58 16.22
C CYS A 193 7.00 -5.02 15.97
N LEU A 194 7.81 -5.22 14.94
CA LEU A 194 8.47 -6.49 14.65
C LEU A 194 9.56 -6.75 15.70
N VAL A 195 9.35 -7.78 16.51
CA VAL A 195 10.22 -8.19 17.62
C VAL A 195 10.56 -9.68 17.50
N ARG A 196 11.61 -10.13 18.19
CA ARG A 196 11.80 -11.58 18.41
C ARG A 196 10.75 -12.10 19.38
N LYS A 197 10.25 -13.30 19.11
CA LYS A 197 9.23 -13.95 19.94
C LYS A 197 9.73 -14.23 21.35
N SER A 198 10.96 -14.74 21.49
CA SER A 198 11.61 -14.92 22.79
C SER A 198 13.12 -15.09 22.64
N PRO A 199 13.89 -14.96 23.74
CA PRO A 199 15.31 -15.34 23.76
C PRO A 199 15.57 -16.82 23.41
N CYS A 200 14.61 -17.72 23.65
CA CYS A 200 14.76 -19.15 23.33
C CYS A 200 14.46 -19.48 21.86
N TYR A 201 13.77 -18.57 21.15
CA TYR A 201 13.40 -18.70 19.75
C TYR A 201 13.96 -17.51 18.97
N GLU A 202 15.29 -17.37 18.97
CA GLU A 202 15.98 -16.18 18.43
C GLU A 202 15.73 -15.92 16.94
N SER A 203 15.27 -16.92 16.18
CA SER A 203 14.92 -16.79 14.78
C SER A 203 13.44 -16.43 14.56
N GLU A 204 12.54 -16.66 15.51
CA GLU A 204 11.12 -16.40 15.31
C GLU A 204 10.78 -14.92 15.50
N LEU A 205 10.12 -14.33 14.50
CA LEU A 205 9.66 -12.96 14.52
C LEU A 205 8.15 -12.90 14.77
N THR A 206 7.72 -11.88 15.51
CA THR A 206 6.30 -11.63 15.80
C THR A 206 6.04 -10.13 15.96
N LEU A 207 4.76 -9.76 16.09
CA LEU A 207 4.36 -8.40 16.45
C LEU A 207 4.27 -8.30 17.98
N GLY A 208 4.95 -7.32 18.56
CA GLY A 208 4.95 -7.07 19.99
C GLY A 208 5.18 -5.59 20.33
N PRO A 209 5.34 -5.25 21.63
CA PRO A 209 5.53 -3.87 22.05
C PRO A 209 6.74 -3.21 21.39
N CYS A 210 6.59 -1.98 20.91
CA CYS A 210 7.66 -1.20 20.28
C CYS A 210 8.79 -0.78 21.23
N THR A 211 8.69 -1.10 22.53
CA THR A 211 9.78 -0.99 23.51
C THR A 211 10.73 -2.18 23.48
N LYS A 212 10.35 -3.28 22.83
CA LYS A 212 11.14 -4.51 22.67
C LYS A 212 11.62 -4.70 21.23
N ASP A 213 11.66 -3.62 20.46
CA ASP A 213 12.06 -3.68 19.06
C ASP A 213 13.55 -4.03 18.90
N GLU A 214 13.87 -4.65 17.78
CA GLU A 214 15.26 -4.94 17.42
C GLU A 214 15.91 -3.71 16.79
N PRO A 215 17.24 -3.55 16.94
CA PRO A 215 17.95 -2.43 16.35
C PRO A 215 18.11 -2.57 14.83
N TRP A 216 17.02 -2.47 14.07
CA TRP A 216 17.02 -2.70 12.64
C TRP A 216 17.85 -1.67 11.87
N SER A 217 18.50 -2.15 10.83
CA SER A 217 19.20 -1.37 9.82
C SER A 217 18.74 -1.83 8.45
N TYR A 218 18.40 -0.88 7.59
CA TYR A 218 18.22 -1.16 6.17
C TYR A 218 19.57 -0.95 5.47
N SER A 219 20.22 -2.04 5.08
CA SER A 219 21.57 -2.00 4.49
C SER A 219 21.53 -1.59 3.01
N HIS A 220 22.66 -1.10 2.49
CA HIS A 220 22.81 -0.76 1.07
C HIS A 220 22.55 -1.95 0.12
N GLY A 221 22.57 -3.19 0.64
CA GLY A 221 22.27 -4.41 -0.11
C GLY A 221 20.78 -4.75 -0.23
N ASP A 222 19.88 -3.81 0.07
CA ASP A 222 18.43 -4.01 0.12
C ASP A 222 18.05 -5.11 1.14
N ARG A 223 18.58 -5.05 2.36
CA ARG A 223 18.33 -6.05 3.42
C ARG A 223 17.98 -5.37 4.73
N LEU A 224 17.10 -6.01 5.51
CA LEU A 224 16.84 -5.63 6.89
C LEU A 224 17.68 -6.50 7.81
N GLU A 225 18.59 -5.87 8.55
CA GLU A 225 19.61 -6.49 9.38
C GLU A 225 19.54 -5.94 10.81
N ILE A 226 19.93 -6.75 11.80
CA ILE A 226 20.04 -6.29 13.19
C ILE A 226 21.42 -5.67 13.43
N LYS A 227 21.49 -4.44 13.96
CA LYS A 227 22.75 -3.79 14.36
C LYS A 227 23.31 -4.41 15.64
N GLY A 228 24.63 -4.52 15.73
CA GLY A 228 25.32 -4.79 17.00
C GLY A 228 25.31 -6.24 17.50
N GLY A 229 25.21 -7.24 16.63
CA GLY A 229 25.30 -8.67 16.99
C GLY A 229 25.82 -9.55 15.85
N HIS A 230 25.61 -10.88 15.95
CA HIS A 230 25.87 -11.79 14.83
C HIS A 230 25.03 -11.37 13.61
N LYS A 231 25.67 -11.19 12.45
CA LYS A 231 25.01 -10.76 11.20
C LYS A 231 23.79 -11.63 10.90
N SER A 232 22.62 -11.11 11.23
CA SER A 232 21.33 -11.74 11.07
C SER A 232 20.37 -10.75 10.44
N CYS A 233 19.47 -11.27 9.64
CA CYS A 233 18.61 -10.47 8.77
C CYS A 233 17.26 -11.15 8.59
N VAL A 234 16.31 -10.41 8.05
CA VAL A 234 15.04 -10.98 7.63
C VAL A 234 15.28 -11.98 6.50
N GLU A 235 14.90 -13.23 6.76
CA GLU A 235 14.93 -14.38 5.87
C GLU A 235 13.49 -14.88 5.71
N GLY A 236 13.08 -15.09 4.46
CA GLY A 236 11.75 -15.59 4.16
C GLY A 236 11.54 -15.81 2.67
N GLU A 237 10.52 -16.59 2.36
CA GLU A 237 10.06 -16.82 0.99
C GLU A 237 9.33 -15.58 0.47
N THR A 238 9.41 -15.37 -0.84
CA THR A 238 8.76 -14.27 -1.55
C THR A 238 7.26 -14.48 -1.79
N SER A 239 6.76 -15.69 -1.53
CA SER A 239 5.34 -16.03 -1.67
C SER A 239 4.51 -15.45 -0.53
N VAL A 240 3.30 -14.97 -0.87
CA VAL A 240 2.37 -14.35 0.09
C VAL A 240 1.90 -15.39 1.12
N GLY A 241 1.75 -14.96 2.38
CA GLY A 241 1.24 -15.79 3.47
C GLY A 241 2.29 -16.67 4.15
N ARG A 242 3.55 -16.63 3.71
CA ARG A 242 4.66 -17.31 4.40
C ARG A 242 5.18 -16.47 5.57
N SER A 243 5.48 -17.16 6.67
CA SER A 243 6.13 -16.55 7.83
C SER A 243 7.57 -16.15 7.49
N VAL A 244 7.99 -15.01 8.04
CA VAL A 244 9.37 -14.54 7.97
C VAL A 244 10.09 -14.82 9.28
N LYS A 245 11.41 -15.03 9.21
CA LYS A 245 12.26 -15.32 10.36
C LYS A 245 13.54 -14.50 10.32
N LEU A 246 14.27 -14.51 11.43
CA LEU A 246 15.64 -14.07 11.49
C LEU A 246 16.58 -15.20 11.05
N GLY A 247 17.48 -14.91 10.12
CA GLY A 247 18.39 -15.92 9.58
C GLY A 247 19.65 -15.33 8.98
N LYS A 248 20.42 -16.18 8.30
CA LYS A 248 21.68 -15.82 7.63
C LYS A 248 21.50 -15.66 6.12
N LYS A 249 20.44 -16.22 5.53
CA LYS A 249 20.12 -16.11 4.10
C LYS A 249 19.20 -14.91 3.88
N CYS A 250 19.78 -13.72 3.83
CA CYS A 250 19.01 -12.49 3.74
C CYS A 250 18.22 -12.38 2.44
N THR A 251 16.90 -12.28 2.57
CA THR A 251 16.01 -11.99 1.43
C THR A 251 16.11 -10.50 1.11
N LYS A 252 16.19 -10.17 -0.19
CA LYS A 252 16.22 -8.77 -0.62
C LYS A 252 14.85 -8.12 -0.40
N ILE A 253 14.82 -6.90 0.10
CA ILE A 253 13.63 -6.13 0.46
C ILE A 253 13.65 -4.82 -0.29
N LYS A 254 12.51 -4.35 -0.80
CA LYS A 254 12.31 -3.06 -1.43
C LYS A 254 11.35 -2.21 -0.61
N ARG A 255 11.56 -0.90 -0.64
CA ARG A 255 10.59 0.11 -0.19
C ARG A 255 9.67 0.45 -1.36
N ILE A 256 8.40 0.06 -1.28
CA ILE A 256 7.48 0.06 -2.43
C ILE A 256 6.46 1.19 -2.44
N SER A 257 6.21 1.85 -1.30
CA SER A 257 5.27 3.00 -1.24
C SER A 257 5.93 4.32 -1.62
N ALA A 258 5.12 5.35 -1.92
CA ALA A 258 5.57 6.73 -2.06
C ALA A 258 6.28 7.22 -0.77
N THR A 259 5.71 6.92 0.40
CA THR A 259 6.31 7.19 1.73
C THR A 259 7.60 6.42 2.01
N LYS A 260 7.93 5.40 1.21
CA LYS A 260 9.03 4.46 1.43
C LYS A 260 8.94 3.65 2.74
N MET A 261 7.78 3.65 3.41
CA MET A 261 7.55 2.92 4.67
C MET A 261 6.98 1.51 4.46
N HIS A 262 6.46 1.18 3.28
CA HIS A 262 6.05 -0.19 2.96
C HIS A 262 7.20 -1.01 2.42
N LEU A 263 7.40 -2.18 3.03
CA LEU A 263 8.46 -3.10 2.72
C LEU A 263 7.88 -4.34 2.03
N SER A 264 8.49 -4.75 0.93
CA SER A 264 8.16 -6.00 0.25
C SER A 264 9.43 -6.73 -0.09
N PHE A 265 9.40 -8.05 -0.08
CA PHE A 265 10.49 -8.81 -0.69
C PHE A 265 10.62 -8.47 -2.17
N LYS A 266 11.86 -8.49 -2.64
CA LYS A 266 12.19 -8.26 -4.05
C LYS A 266 11.86 -9.55 -4.79
N ASN A 267 10.61 -9.68 -5.18
CA ASN A 267 10.16 -10.80 -5.98
C ASN A 267 10.62 -10.60 -7.42
N ASN A 268 10.86 -11.71 -8.10
CA ASN A 268 10.77 -11.69 -9.55
C ASN A 268 9.29 -11.73 -9.95
N ASP A 269 8.93 -10.95 -10.98
CA ASP A 269 7.54 -10.72 -11.42
C ASP A 269 6.70 -11.99 -11.72
N ALA A 270 7.30 -13.18 -11.73
CA ALA A 270 6.68 -14.45 -12.08
C ALA A 270 6.52 -15.44 -10.89
N GLU A 271 6.96 -15.09 -9.69
CA GLU A 271 6.99 -16.01 -8.53
C GLU A 271 5.60 -16.34 -7.95
N MET A 272 4.56 -15.56 -8.29
CA MET A 272 3.18 -15.82 -7.86
C MET A 272 2.46 -16.84 -8.73
N VAL A 273 2.95 -17.09 -9.95
CA VAL A 273 2.31 -17.99 -10.91
C VAL A 273 2.11 -19.40 -10.35
N PRO A 274 3.09 -20.04 -9.67
CA PRO A 274 2.88 -21.34 -9.05
C PRO A 274 1.80 -21.35 -7.96
N GLU A 275 1.69 -20.28 -7.16
CA GLU A 275 0.66 -20.20 -6.12
C GLU A 275 -0.73 -20.02 -6.72
N PHE A 276 -0.88 -19.22 -7.77
CA PHE A 276 -2.15 -19.10 -8.50
C PHE A 276 -2.52 -20.40 -9.23
N ALA A 277 -1.55 -21.10 -9.80
CA ALA A 277 -1.78 -22.40 -10.44
C ALA A 277 -2.28 -23.45 -9.43
N LYS A 278 -1.76 -23.46 -8.18
CA LYS A 278 -2.28 -24.32 -7.09
C LYS A 278 -3.74 -24.02 -6.74
N LEU A 279 -4.20 -22.79 -6.94
CA LEU A 279 -5.60 -22.39 -6.77
C LEU A 279 -6.47 -22.75 -7.99
N GLY A 280 -5.89 -23.36 -9.03
CA GLY A 280 -6.60 -23.77 -10.24
C GLY A 280 -6.64 -22.73 -11.36
N ALA A 281 -5.87 -21.64 -11.25
CA ALA A 281 -5.87 -20.57 -12.24
C ALA A 281 -5.37 -21.03 -13.63
N TYR A 282 -6.01 -20.52 -14.66
CA TYR A 282 -5.50 -20.46 -16.03
C TYR A 282 -5.04 -19.04 -16.34
N PHE A 283 -4.07 -18.90 -17.23
CA PHE A 283 -3.41 -17.62 -17.50
C PHE A 283 -3.57 -17.28 -18.97
N SER A 284 -4.39 -16.26 -19.24
CA SER A 284 -4.59 -15.71 -20.58
C SER A 284 -3.58 -14.59 -20.85
N PHE A 285 -3.04 -14.55 -22.07
CA PHE A 285 -2.10 -13.51 -22.49
C PHE A 285 -2.68 -12.69 -23.64
N SER A 286 -2.61 -11.36 -23.49
CA SER A 286 -3.09 -10.38 -24.47
C SER A 286 -1.97 -9.50 -25.03
N GLY A 287 -2.33 -8.52 -25.87
CA GLY A 287 -1.40 -7.53 -26.42
C GLY A 287 -0.68 -6.70 -25.35
N PHE A 288 -1.20 -6.62 -24.10
CA PHE A 288 -0.49 -5.97 -22.99
C PHE A 288 0.88 -6.59 -22.70
N LEU A 289 1.07 -7.88 -23.01
CA LEU A 289 2.35 -8.55 -22.88
C LEU A 289 3.44 -7.93 -23.77
N MET A 290 3.05 -7.22 -24.83
CA MET A 290 3.98 -6.58 -25.77
C MET A 290 4.39 -5.17 -25.32
N SER A 291 3.74 -4.63 -24.28
CA SER A 291 4.12 -3.34 -23.69
C SER A 291 5.36 -3.43 -22.80
N MET A 292 5.64 -4.61 -22.24
CA MET A 292 6.78 -4.85 -21.34
C MET A 292 8.06 -5.24 -22.08
N SER A 293 9.19 -5.25 -21.36
CA SER A 293 10.45 -5.73 -21.93
C SER A 293 10.38 -7.23 -22.21
N GLU A 294 10.94 -7.64 -23.36
CA GLU A 294 10.94 -9.03 -23.81
C GLU A 294 11.50 -10.00 -22.75
N LYS A 295 12.56 -9.60 -22.05
CA LYS A 295 13.14 -10.38 -20.95
C LYS A 295 12.14 -10.67 -19.82
N LYS A 296 11.30 -9.69 -19.48
CA LYS A 296 10.28 -9.83 -18.44
C LYS A 296 9.11 -10.69 -18.93
N ALA A 297 8.62 -10.45 -20.15
CA ALA A 297 7.58 -11.26 -20.78
C ALA A 297 7.98 -12.74 -20.87
N LYS A 298 9.18 -13.03 -21.40
CA LYS A 298 9.71 -14.40 -21.53
C LYS A 298 9.83 -15.10 -20.18
N LYS A 299 10.26 -14.38 -19.14
CA LYS A 299 10.35 -14.93 -17.77
C LYS A 299 8.97 -15.28 -17.19
N MET A 300 7.97 -14.42 -17.41
CA MET A 300 6.60 -14.66 -16.96
C MET A 300 5.98 -15.87 -17.66
N LEU A 301 6.07 -15.90 -18.98
CA LEU A 301 5.57 -17.01 -19.80
C LEU A 301 6.16 -18.35 -19.38
N LYS A 302 7.49 -18.41 -19.18
CA LYS A 302 8.18 -19.64 -18.73
C LYS A 302 7.82 -20.08 -17.30
N ALA A 303 7.20 -19.23 -16.49
CA ALA A 303 6.74 -19.61 -15.16
C ALA A 303 5.33 -20.21 -15.17
N VAL A 304 4.53 -19.97 -16.23
CA VAL A 304 3.20 -20.53 -16.37
C VAL A 304 3.31 -22.00 -16.80
N PRO A 305 2.65 -22.94 -16.08
CA PRO A 305 2.52 -24.31 -16.53
C PRO A 305 1.90 -24.37 -17.93
N SER A 306 2.50 -25.13 -18.85
CA SER A 306 2.05 -25.16 -20.24
C SER A 306 0.60 -25.65 -20.39
N ASP A 307 0.11 -26.48 -19.47
CA ASP A 307 -1.28 -26.95 -19.42
C ASP A 307 -2.29 -25.91 -18.88
N ARG A 308 -1.85 -24.67 -18.67
CA ARG A 308 -2.63 -23.54 -18.14
C ARG A 308 -2.55 -22.27 -18.99
N ILE A 309 -1.86 -22.30 -20.12
CA ILE A 309 -1.71 -21.16 -21.03
C ILE A 309 -2.96 -21.01 -21.89
N LEU A 310 -3.51 -19.80 -21.93
CA LEU A 310 -4.56 -19.36 -22.85
C LEU A 310 -4.10 -18.09 -23.57
N LEU A 311 -4.79 -17.73 -24.65
CA LEU A 311 -4.55 -16.49 -25.39
C LEU A 311 -5.86 -15.71 -25.48
N GLU A 312 -5.76 -14.40 -25.37
CA GLU A 312 -6.88 -13.48 -25.57
C GLU A 312 -6.44 -12.23 -26.32
N THR A 313 -7.43 -11.49 -26.81
CA THR A 313 -7.21 -10.21 -27.48
C THR A 313 -7.29 -9.07 -26.50
N ASP A 314 -8.16 -9.18 -25.49
CA ASP A 314 -8.52 -8.09 -24.59
C ASP A 314 -8.94 -6.83 -25.40
N SER A 315 -9.75 -7.09 -26.43
CA SER A 315 -10.36 -6.08 -27.30
C SER A 315 -11.53 -5.41 -26.56
N PRO A 316 -11.64 -4.08 -26.59
CA PRO A 316 -10.97 -3.17 -27.52
C PRO A 316 -9.69 -2.49 -26.99
N ASP A 317 -9.15 -2.85 -25.83
CA ASP A 317 -8.10 -2.05 -25.16
C ASP A 317 -6.66 -2.47 -25.52
N ALA A 318 -6.33 -3.76 -25.46
CA ALA A 318 -4.95 -4.24 -25.46
C ALA A 318 -4.35 -4.35 -26.88
N LEU A 319 -4.28 -3.24 -27.62
CA LEU A 319 -3.76 -3.19 -28.99
C LEU A 319 -2.31 -3.74 -29.04
N PRO A 320 -2.05 -4.85 -29.76
CA PRO A 320 -0.71 -5.43 -29.90
C PRO A 320 0.28 -4.49 -30.59
N LYS A 321 1.56 -4.57 -30.23
CA LYS A 321 2.63 -3.88 -30.97
C LYS A 321 3.07 -4.72 -32.18
N SER A 322 2.71 -4.34 -33.39
CA SER A 322 3.15 -5.08 -34.58
C SER A 322 4.53 -4.63 -35.06
N GLU A 323 5.45 -5.57 -35.29
CA GLU A 323 6.74 -5.33 -35.97
C GLU A 323 6.60 -5.37 -37.51
N SER A 324 5.52 -5.98 -38.02
CA SER A 324 5.29 -6.20 -39.46
C SER A 324 4.23 -5.28 -40.08
N GLY A 325 3.64 -4.37 -39.30
CA GLY A 325 2.69 -3.36 -39.77
C GLY A 325 1.25 -3.85 -40.03
N THR A 326 0.97 -5.15 -39.94
CA THR A 326 -0.37 -5.73 -40.13
C THR A 326 -1.11 -5.83 -38.80
N LEU A 327 -1.92 -4.82 -38.49
CA LEU A 327 -2.94 -4.86 -37.44
C LEU A 327 -4.30 -4.68 -38.11
N TYR A 328 -5.29 -5.42 -37.61
CA TYR A 328 -6.69 -5.16 -37.90
C TYR A 328 -7.17 -4.03 -36.98
N PHE A 329 -7.86 -3.05 -37.54
CA PHE A 329 -8.47 -1.94 -36.82
C PHE A 329 -9.99 -2.10 -36.83
N VAL A 330 -10.66 -1.49 -35.84
CA VAL A 330 -12.13 -1.51 -35.75
C VAL A 330 -12.69 -0.52 -36.78
N GLU A 331 -13.42 -1.01 -37.78
CA GLU A 331 -14.14 -0.16 -38.74
C GLU A 331 -15.26 0.63 -38.05
N GLY A 332 -15.54 1.84 -38.56
CA GLY A 332 -16.55 2.74 -38.00
C GLY A 332 -17.98 2.19 -38.17
N ASP A 333 -18.76 2.18 -37.09
CA ASP A 333 -20.21 2.02 -37.15
C ASP A 333 -20.81 3.13 -38.06
N PRO A 334 -21.46 2.77 -39.19
CA PRO A 334 -22.06 3.75 -40.11
C PRO A 334 -23.24 4.53 -39.51
N SER A 335 -23.64 4.25 -38.26
CA SER A 335 -24.70 5.00 -37.57
C SER A 335 -24.25 6.34 -36.96
N LEU A 336 -22.98 6.75 -37.13
CA LEU A 336 -22.47 8.03 -36.61
C LEU A 336 -21.77 8.79 -37.75
N SER A 337 -22.43 9.86 -38.21
CA SER A 337 -22.10 10.69 -39.37
C SER A 337 -20.66 11.23 -39.40
N GLU A 338 -20.04 11.14 -40.57
CA GLU A 338 -18.75 11.73 -40.93
C GLU A 338 -18.84 13.26 -41.03
N GLU A 339 -17.89 13.97 -40.41
CA GLU A 339 -17.42 15.27 -40.92
C GLU A 339 -15.92 15.44 -40.63
N GLY A 340 -15.18 15.83 -41.67
CA GLY A 340 -14.02 16.72 -41.53
C GLY A 340 -12.63 16.09 -41.54
N ASN A 341 -12.10 15.91 -42.74
CA ASN A 341 -10.71 15.52 -43.01
C ASN A 341 -9.77 16.74 -42.88
N SER A 342 -8.70 16.66 -42.05
CA SER A 342 -7.40 17.30 -42.35
C SER A 342 -6.31 16.87 -41.35
N SER A 343 -5.19 16.45 -41.92
CA SER A 343 -3.94 16.01 -41.30
C SER A 343 -3.21 17.08 -40.45
N GLN A 344 -2.26 16.57 -39.64
CA GLN A 344 -1.14 17.26 -38.95
C GLN A 344 -1.45 17.93 -37.60
N ASP A 345 -1.03 17.32 -36.47
CA ASP A 345 0.27 17.56 -35.85
C ASP A 345 0.43 16.82 -34.52
N LEU A 346 1.63 16.27 -34.30
CA LEU A 346 2.13 15.81 -33.01
C LEU A 346 2.64 17.04 -32.24
N GLU A 347 2.06 17.35 -31.07
CA GLU A 347 2.83 17.74 -29.86
C GLU A 347 1.95 17.96 -28.61
N SER A 348 2.63 17.85 -27.48
CA SER A 348 2.19 17.80 -26.07
C SER A 348 1.28 18.93 -25.57
N ASN A 349 0.31 18.60 -24.69
CA ASN A 349 0.33 19.03 -23.28
C ASN A 349 -0.88 18.54 -22.48
N ALA A 350 -0.66 18.31 -21.18
CA ALA A 350 -1.67 17.93 -20.20
C ALA A 350 -2.56 19.11 -19.78
N SER A 351 -3.87 18.89 -19.62
CA SER A 351 -4.66 19.42 -18.48
C SER A 351 -6.08 18.83 -18.41
N SER A 352 -6.55 18.73 -17.18
CA SER A 352 -7.83 18.28 -16.63
C SER A 352 -9.11 18.36 -17.49
N SER A 353 -9.95 17.32 -17.42
CA SER A 353 -11.30 17.37 -16.82
C SER A 353 -12.04 16.04 -17.04
N GLY A 354 -12.93 15.70 -16.10
CA GLY A 354 -13.73 14.48 -16.14
C GLY A 354 -14.64 14.43 -17.36
N GLY A 355 -14.39 13.46 -18.22
CA GLY A 355 -15.22 13.03 -19.33
C GLY A 355 -14.59 11.75 -19.87
N SER A 356 -15.37 10.71 -20.14
CA SER A 356 -14.88 9.47 -20.74
C SER A 356 -14.16 9.80 -22.04
N MET A 357 -12.82 9.89 -22.03
CA MET A 357 -12.01 10.08 -23.24
C MET A 357 -12.26 8.87 -24.13
N LYS A 358 -13.06 9.05 -25.19
CA LYS A 358 -13.10 8.10 -26.29
C LYS A 358 -11.72 8.14 -26.94
N LEU A 359 -10.95 7.08 -26.74
CA LEU A 359 -9.69 6.84 -27.43
C LEU A 359 -9.92 6.93 -28.96
N PRO A 360 -8.98 7.49 -29.74
CA PRO A 360 -9.09 7.50 -31.20
C PRO A 360 -9.32 6.06 -31.71
N LYS A 361 -10.25 5.85 -32.65
CA LYS A 361 -10.64 4.49 -33.10
C LYS A 361 -9.46 3.65 -33.62
N GLU A 362 -8.43 4.31 -34.16
CA GLU A 362 -7.16 3.71 -34.60
C GLU A 362 -6.31 3.14 -33.45
N THR A 363 -6.67 3.45 -32.21
CA THR A 363 -6.02 2.91 -31.00
C THR A 363 -6.79 1.75 -30.37
N LEU A 364 -7.96 1.39 -30.90
CA LEU A 364 -8.75 0.25 -30.42
C LEU A 364 -8.26 -1.06 -31.03
N ASN A 365 -8.11 -2.07 -30.18
CA ASN A 365 -7.73 -3.42 -30.58
C ASN A 365 -8.90 -4.16 -31.25
N HIS A 366 -8.65 -4.74 -32.41
CA HIS A 366 -9.60 -5.64 -33.08
C HIS A 366 -9.40 -7.10 -32.64
N PRO A 367 -10.47 -7.92 -32.43
CA PRO A 367 -10.32 -9.32 -32.01
C PRO A 367 -9.51 -10.19 -32.99
N ALA A 368 -9.49 -9.86 -34.27
CA ALA A 368 -8.67 -10.59 -35.24
C ALA A 368 -7.16 -10.48 -34.95
N ASN A 369 -6.70 -9.52 -34.15
CA ASN A 369 -5.28 -9.38 -33.76
C ASN A 369 -4.77 -10.47 -32.81
N ILE A 370 -5.60 -11.47 -32.46
CA ILE A 370 -5.16 -12.64 -31.67
C ILE A 370 -3.95 -13.36 -32.30
N HIS A 371 -3.83 -13.36 -33.62
CA HIS A 371 -2.69 -13.95 -34.33
C HIS A 371 -1.36 -13.23 -34.02
N THR A 372 -1.39 -11.91 -33.81
CA THR A 372 -0.22 -11.12 -33.39
C THR A 372 0.22 -11.51 -31.98
N VAL A 373 -0.74 -11.71 -31.07
CA VAL A 373 -0.49 -12.18 -29.71
C VAL A 373 0.07 -13.60 -29.72
N LEU A 374 -0.54 -14.51 -30.48
CA LEU A 374 -0.07 -15.89 -30.68
C LEU A 374 1.38 -15.92 -31.16
N GLY A 375 1.71 -15.18 -32.23
CA GLY A 375 3.06 -15.14 -32.80
C GLY A 375 4.09 -14.61 -31.82
N TYR A 376 3.74 -13.56 -31.06
CA TYR A 376 4.63 -13.01 -30.03
C TYR A 376 4.88 -14.01 -28.89
N VAL A 377 3.82 -14.62 -28.34
CA VAL A 377 3.94 -15.59 -27.24
C VAL A 377 4.70 -16.84 -27.67
N ALA A 378 4.42 -17.37 -28.88
CA ALA A 378 5.11 -18.52 -29.45
C ALA A 378 6.62 -18.26 -29.56
N ARG A 379 7.00 -17.08 -30.10
CA ARG A 379 8.40 -16.64 -30.19
C ARG A 379 9.09 -16.60 -28.83
N LEU A 380 8.41 -16.08 -27.80
CA LEU A 380 9.01 -15.99 -26.46
C LEU A 380 9.15 -17.34 -25.76
N LEU A 381 8.25 -18.28 -26.04
CA LEU A 381 8.30 -19.65 -25.53
C LEU A 381 9.23 -20.56 -26.34
N ASP A 382 9.81 -20.07 -27.43
CA ASP A 382 10.63 -20.85 -28.36
C ASP A 382 9.81 -22.00 -29.00
N MET A 383 8.52 -21.75 -29.30
CA MET A 383 7.54 -22.68 -29.88
C MET A 383 7.08 -22.25 -31.29
N LYS A 384 6.54 -23.18 -32.07
CA LYS A 384 5.83 -22.85 -33.32
C LYS A 384 4.44 -22.29 -33.03
N ASN A 385 3.92 -21.45 -33.94
CA ASN A 385 2.58 -20.87 -33.79
C ASN A 385 1.50 -21.95 -33.70
N GLU A 386 1.60 -23.00 -34.52
CA GLU A 386 0.65 -24.10 -34.56
C GLU A 386 0.66 -24.91 -33.26
N GLU A 387 1.86 -25.12 -32.69
CA GLU A 387 2.04 -25.84 -31.44
C GLU A 387 1.42 -25.09 -30.26
N LEU A 388 1.66 -23.78 -30.17
CA LEU A 388 1.06 -22.96 -29.13
C LEU A 388 -0.46 -22.82 -29.30
N ALA A 389 -0.95 -22.73 -30.54
CA ALA A 389 -2.38 -22.69 -30.83
C ALA A 389 -3.08 -23.97 -30.37
N GLU A 390 -2.52 -25.14 -30.68
CA GLU A 390 -3.07 -26.44 -30.26
C GLU A 390 -3.02 -26.62 -28.74
N LEU A 391 -1.92 -26.21 -28.10
CA LEU A 391 -1.77 -26.22 -26.64
C LEU A 391 -2.82 -25.35 -25.96
N SER A 392 -2.96 -24.10 -26.41
CA SER A 392 -3.97 -23.15 -25.90
C SER A 392 -5.39 -23.68 -26.12
N TYR A 393 -5.67 -24.27 -27.28
CA TYR A 393 -6.95 -24.91 -27.58
C TYR A 393 -7.25 -26.08 -26.63
N THR A 394 -6.29 -26.99 -26.45
CA THR A 394 -6.42 -28.14 -25.52
C THR A 394 -6.72 -27.66 -24.10
N ASN A 395 -6.03 -26.60 -23.65
CA ASN A 395 -6.25 -25.99 -22.35
C ASN A 395 -7.65 -25.36 -22.24
N ALA A 396 -8.10 -24.66 -23.28
CA ALA A 396 -9.44 -24.07 -23.34
C ALA A 396 -10.54 -25.15 -23.31
N VAL A 397 -10.37 -26.23 -24.07
CA VAL A 397 -11.29 -27.39 -24.03
C VAL A 397 -11.34 -27.97 -22.62
N ARG A 398 -10.18 -28.18 -21.97
CA ARG A 398 -10.15 -28.69 -20.59
C ARG A 398 -10.86 -27.75 -19.61
N LEU A 399 -10.72 -26.44 -19.77
CA LEU A 399 -11.31 -25.45 -18.88
C LEU A 399 -12.82 -25.28 -19.09
N PHE A 400 -13.28 -25.30 -20.34
CA PHE A 400 -14.66 -24.96 -20.71
C PHE A 400 -15.54 -26.18 -21.04
N SER A 401 -15.00 -27.40 -20.96
CA SER A 401 -15.79 -28.64 -21.06
C SER A 401 -16.39 -29.02 -19.72
N TYR A 402 -17.72 -28.94 -19.63
CA TYR A 402 -18.50 -29.36 -18.47
C TYR A 402 -19.88 -29.87 -18.93
N SER A 403 -20.60 -30.56 -18.05
CA SER A 403 -21.95 -31.06 -18.35
C SER A 403 -22.88 -29.89 -18.72
N GLY A 404 -23.38 -29.88 -19.95
CA GLY A 404 -24.21 -28.79 -20.50
C GLY A 404 -23.44 -27.75 -21.34
N SER A 405 -22.10 -27.86 -21.43
CA SER A 405 -21.31 -27.06 -22.35
C SER A 405 -21.61 -27.42 -23.81
N LYS A 406 -21.67 -26.41 -24.68
CA LYS A 406 -21.84 -26.59 -26.14
C LYS A 406 -20.51 -26.84 -26.86
N LEU A 407 -19.39 -26.82 -26.15
CA LEU A 407 -18.09 -27.21 -26.68
C LEU A 407 -18.08 -28.74 -26.84
N LEU A 408 -18.34 -29.19 -28.07
CA LEU A 408 -18.34 -30.61 -28.43
C LEU A 408 -16.91 -31.16 -28.35
N LEU A 409 -16.73 -32.29 -27.65
CA LEU A 409 -15.54 -33.13 -27.75
C LEU A 409 -15.53 -33.84 -29.12
N GLU A 410 -15.39 -33.10 -30.21
CA GLU A 410 -15.16 -33.70 -31.53
C GLU A 410 -13.66 -33.83 -31.81
N ARG A 411 -13.07 -34.91 -31.26
CA ARG A 411 -11.97 -35.67 -31.89
C ARG A 411 -11.63 -36.91 -31.06
N GLY A 412 -11.98 -38.09 -31.59
CA GLY A 412 -11.26 -39.33 -31.33
C GLY A 412 -11.74 -40.22 -30.17
N ALA A 413 -13.01 -40.64 -30.18
CA ALA A 413 -13.36 -41.94 -29.60
C ALA A 413 -12.78 -43.05 -30.50
N ALA A 414 -11.47 -43.30 -30.38
CA ALA A 414 -10.86 -44.54 -30.84
C ALA A 414 -10.65 -45.41 -29.61
N ASP A 415 -11.64 -46.26 -29.37
CA ASP A 415 -11.52 -47.62 -28.85
C ASP A 415 -10.39 -47.90 -27.84
N VAL A 416 -10.73 -47.85 -26.56
CA VAL A 416 -10.12 -48.74 -25.55
C VAL A 416 -11.26 -49.44 -24.84
N SER A 417 -12.01 -50.25 -25.58
CA SER A 417 -12.69 -51.40 -25.01
C SER A 417 -11.65 -52.52 -24.83
N GLY A 418 -11.05 -52.58 -23.63
CA GLY A 418 -10.00 -53.55 -23.36
C GLY A 418 -9.64 -53.67 -21.87
N ASN A 419 -10.30 -54.62 -21.20
CA ASN A 419 -9.91 -55.23 -19.93
C ASN A 419 -9.90 -54.35 -18.67
N THR A 420 -11.09 -54.19 -18.07
CA THR A 420 -11.21 -54.22 -16.60
C THR A 420 -11.47 -55.67 -16.18
N GLN A 421 -10.40 -56.40 -15.85
CA GLN A 421 -10.56 -57.63 -15.08
C GLN A 421 -10.99 -57.26 -13.67
N ASN A 422 -12.19 -57.72 -13.33
CA ASN A 422 -12.71 -57.82 -11.98
C ASN A 422 -11.71 -58.60 -11.10
N HIS A 423 -11.20 -57.97 -10.04
CA HIS A 423 -10.92 -58.72 -8.82
C HIS A 423 -11.96 -58.34 -7.76
N SER A 424 -13.01 -59.15 -7.76
CA SER A 424 -13.90 -59.35 -6.62
C SER A 424 -13.09 -59.96 -5.48
N THR A 425 -12.89 -59.21 -4.41
CA THR A 425 -12.53 -59.74 -3.09
C THR A 425 -13.81 -60.10 -2.36
N THR A 426 -14.05 -61.39 -2.14
CA THR A 426 -14.89 -61.88 -1.04
C THR A 426 -14.48 -63.30 -0.66
N HIS A 427 -14.01 -63.41 0.61
CA HIS A 427 -14.16 -64.52 1.57
C HIS A 427 -13.49 -65.86 1.23
N GLU A 428 -12.89 -66.64 2.14
CA GLU A 428 -12.98 -66.82 3.61
C GLU A 428 -11.77 -67.68 4.05
N SER A 429 -11.23 -67.46 5.25
CA SER A 429 -10.67 -68.43 6.23
C SER A 429 -9.83 -67.69 7.27
#